data_AF-A0A212KHN1-F1
#
_entry.id   AF-A0A212KHN1-F1
#
_cell.length_a   1.000
_cell.length_b   1.000
_cell.length_c   1.000
_cell.angle_alpha   90.00
_cell.angle_beta   90.00
_cell.angle_gamma   90.00
#
_symmetry.space_group_name_H-M   'P 1'
#
loop_
_entity.id
_entity.type
_entity.pdbx_description
1 polymer ?
#
loop_
_entity_poly.entity_id
_entity_poly.type
_entity_poly.pdbx_seq_one_letter_code
_entity_poly.pdbx_strand_id
1 'polypeptide(L)'
;MVKHHIFGESHGVGIGVVLEGVPAGILVDMEFIRGEMARRAPGQGILTTARKEPDEPKILSGVFEGRTTGAPLCVVIENTDTRSEDYSDLKVHPRPGHADYAGRVRYEGHNDYRGGGHFSGRLTAPLVFAGAVAKLILREQRVEISSFISNIAGVENPTEAEIESEILDARREGDSVGGCIRCAVTGLPAGLGSPDYGCNVEGIFSQQLFAVPAVKAVAFGAGYNFAAMRGSAANDAFYMDGVAVKTRTNHSGGVNGGITNGMPVEFEVALRATPSIAREQDTVDLETMTDAKLSIKGRHDPCIVQRALPVIEAAAALAACEVLGI
;
A
#
# COMPACT_ATOMS: atom_id res chain seq x y z
N MET A 1 -19.67 -2.86 -7.25
CA MET A 1 -18.27 -3.17 -6.92
C MET A 1 -17.37 -2.10 -7.49
N VAL A 2 -16.72 -1.34 -6.61
CA VAL A 2 -15.76 -0.31 -6.94
C VAL A 2 -14.53 -0.96 -7.56
N LYS A 3 -14.23 -0.60 -8.80
CA LYS A 3 -13.01 -1.04 -9.51
C LYS A 3 -12.10 0.15 -9.70
N HIS A 4 -10.79 -0.09 -9.66
CA HIS A 4 -9.80 0.97 -9.85
C HIS A 4 -8.77 0.55 -10.89
N HIS A 5 -8.38 1.50 -11.74
CA HIS A 5 -7.34 1.34 -12.75
C HIS A 5 -6.32 2.46 -12.59
N ILE A 6 -5.15 2.12 -12.06
CA ILE A 6 -4.03 3.05 -11.89
C ILE A 6 -3.23 3.13 -13.19
N PHE A 7 -2.83 4.34 -13.58
CA PHE A 7 -2.07 4.57 -14.81
C PHE A 7 -0.95 5.59 -14.63
N GLY A 8 -0.05 5.63 -15.62
CA GLY A 8 1.06 6.57 -15.74
C GLY A 8 2.40 6.03 -15.22
N GLU A 9 3.41 6.88 -15.31
CA GLU A 9 4.80 6.58 -14.98
C GLU A 9 5.38 7.67 -14.08
N SER A 10 6.35 7.31 -13.23
CA SER A 10 6.92 8.25 -12.25
C SER A 10 7.64 9.47 -12.85
N HIS A 11 8.08 9.36 -14.11
CA HIS A 11 8.74 10.42 -14.89
C HIS A 11 7.95 10.77 -16.16
N GLY A 12 6.71 10.29 -16.28
CA GLY A 12 5.76 10.74 -17.31
C GLY A 12 5.16 12.11 -16.96
N VAL A 13 4.22 12.58 -17.79
CA VAL A 13 3.51 13.86 -17.59
C VAL A 13 2.72 13.86 -16.28
N GLY A 14 2.18 12.71 -15.90
CA GLY A 14 1.44 12.52 -14.67
C GLY A 14 1.07 11.06 -14.46
N ILE A 15 0.41 10.82 -13.34
CA ILE A 15 -0.14 9.53 -12.93
C ILE A 15 -1.63 9.73 -12.61
N GLY A 16 -2.38 8.65 -12.47
CA GLY A 16 -3.79 8.81 -12.13
C GLY A 16 -4.50 7.50 -11.84
N VAL A 17 -5.80 7.64 -11.58
CA VAL A 17 -6.71 6.51 -11.38
C VAL A 17 -8.05 6.79 -12.04
N VAL A 18 -8.64 5.75 -12.60
CA VAL A 18 -10.07 5.71 -12.93
C VAL A 18 -10.76 4.78 -11.93
N LEU A 19 -11.80 5.30 -11.26
CA LEU A 19 -12.68 4.52 -10.39
C LEU A 19 -14.02 4.30 -11.08
N GLU A 20 -14.42 3.04 -11.19
CA GLU A 20 -15.74 2.64 -11.68
C GLU A 20 -16.58 2.08 -10.54
N GLY A 21 -17.91 2.18 -10.63
CA GLY A 21 -18.81 1.62 -9.62
C GLY A 21 -18.92 2.42 -8.33
N VAL A 22 -18.31 3.62 -8.26
CA VAL A 22 -18.49 4.55 -7.13
C VAL A 22 -19.97 4.95 -7.04
N PRO A 23 -20.65 4.76 -5.89
CA PRO A 23 -22.06 5.13 -5.74
C PRO A 23 -22.29 6.63 -6.02
N ALA A 24 -23.44 6.99 -6.58
CA ALA A 24 -23.82 8.39 -6.76
C ALA A 24 -24.20 9.03 -5.41
N GLY A 25 -23.95 10.32 -5.28
CA GLY A 25 -24.36 11.13 -4.13
C GLY A 25 -23.35 11.21 -2.98
N ILE A 26 -22.23 10.47 -3.04
CA ILE A 26 -21.16 10.55 -2.04
C ILE A 26 -20.54 11.95 -2.08
N LEU A 27 -20.44 12.60 -0.92
CA LEU A 27 -19.77 13.89 -0.81
C LEU A 27 -18.27 13.71 -1.05
N VAL A 28 -17.73 14.41 -2.04
CA VAL A 28 -16.29 14.40 -2.34
C VAL A 28 -15.61 15.45 -1.48
N ASP A 29 -15.31 15.07 -0.24
CA ASP A 29 -14.58 15.89 0.72
C ASP A 29 -13.10 15.99 0.31
N MET A 30 -12.79 17.05 -0.45
CA MET A 30 -11.43 17.32 -0.92
C MET A 30 -10.45 17.68 0.21
N GLU A 31 -10.93 18.18 1.35
CA GLU A 31 -10.06 18.45 2.50
C GLU A 31 -9.58 17.13 3.11
N PHE A 32 -10.51 16.20 3.34
CA PHE A 32 -10.18 14.85 3.79
C PHE A 32 -9.25 14.13 2.81
N ILE A 33 -9.55 14.15 1.51
CA ILE A 33 -8.71 13.51 0.49
C ILE A 33 -7.29 14.10 0.49
N ARG A 34 -7.15 15.42 0.56
CA ARG A 34 -5.82 16.05 0.63
C ARG A 34 -5.09 15.67 1.91
N GLY A 35 -5.78 15.53 3.04
CA GLY A 35 -5.19 15.03 4.29
C GLY A 35 -4.59 13.63 4.13
N GLU A 36 -5.32 12.71 3.50
CA GLU A 36 -4.83 11.35 3.21
C GLU A 36 -3.64 11.35 2.25
N MET A 37 -3.69 12.14 1.19
CA MET A 37 -2.59 12.31 0.24
C MET A 37 -1.34 12.90 0.93
N ALA A 38 -1.52 13.86 1.83
CA ALA A 38 -0.43 14.49 2.57
C ALA A 38 0.29 13.49 3.49
N ARG A 39 -0.42 12.56 4.13
CA ARG A 39 0.18 11.48 4.95
C ARG A 39 1.16 10.60 4.15
N ARG A 40 0.96 10.49 2.83
CA ARG A 40 1.79 9.69 1.90
C ARG A 40 2.95 10.49 1.30
N ALA A 41 2.76 11.80 1.15
CA ALA A 41 3.64 12.68 0.40
C ALA A 41 5.09 12.62 0.94
N PRO A 42 6.11 12.64 0.06
CA PRO A 42 7.51 12.73 0.48
C PRO A 42 7.82 14.12 1.07
N GLY A 43 8.94 14.23 1.79
CA GLY A 43 9.44 15.51 2.29
C GLY A 43 8.80 15.99 3.59
N GLN A 44 8.01 15.14 4.27
CA GLN A 44 7.56 15.37 5.63
C GLN A 44 8.67 14.98 6.60
N GLY A 45 9.41 15.97 7.11
CA GLY A 45 10.44 15.79 8.13
C GLY A 45 11.80 15.28 7.62
N ILE A 46 12.72 15.05 8.55
CA ILE A 46 14.10 14.65 8.25
C ILE A 46 14.19 13.21 7.72
N LEU A 47 13.17 12.39 7.91
CA LEU A 47 13.22 10.93 7.71
C LEU A 47 12.90 10.47 6.28
N THR A 48 12.29 11.33 5.46
CA THR A 48 11.88 11.00 4.09
C THR A 48 12.79 11.66 3.04
N THR A 49 12.65 11.28 1.77
CA THR A 49 13.35 11.95 0.67
C THR A 49 13.00 13.44 0.63
N ALA A 50 13.96 14.27 0.24
CA ALA A 50 13.74 15.71 0.08
C ALA A 50 12.94 16.10 -1.19
N ARG A 51 12.25 15.15 -1.84
CA ARG A 51 11.40 15.44 -3.02
C ARG A 51 10.15 16.17 -2.54
N LYS A 52 9.75 17.24 -3.24
CA LYS A 52 8.52 17.97 -2.95
C LYS A 52 7.59 17.84 -4.15
N GLU A 53 6.68 16.88 -4.08
CA GLU A 53 5.58 16.78 -5.03
C GLU A 53 4.31 17.17 -4.27
N PRO A 54 3.55 18.18 -4.74
CA PRO A 54 2.34 18.63 -4.05
C PRO A 54 1.23 17.58 -4.05
N ASP A 55 1.34 16.54 -4.88
CA ASP A 55 0.38 15.44 -5.02
C ASP A 55 -1.07 15.92 -5.19
N GLU A 56 -1.26 17.08 -5.84
CA GLU A 56 -2.58 17.69 -5.97
C GLU A 56 -3.42 16.91 -6.99
N PRO A 57 -4.54 16.30 -6.58
CA PRO A 57 -5.40 15.55 -7.48
C PRO A 57 -6.31 16.47 -8.30
N LYS A 58 -6.27 16.32 -9.61
CA LYS A 58 -7.18 16.99 -10.55
C LYS A 58 -8.27 16.03 -11.00
N ILE A 59 -9.49 16.25 -10.53
CA ILE A 59 -10.67 15.48 -10.93
C ILE A 59 -11.11 15.90 -12.33
N LEU A 60 -11.21 14.94 -13.25
CA LEU A 60 -11.59 15.14 -14.65
C LEU A 60 -13.05 14.77 -14.94
N SER A 61 -13.60 13.80 -14.21
CA SER A 61 -14.96 13.29 -14.43
C SER A 61 -15.56 12.68 -13.15
N GLY A 62 -16.83 12.31 -13.19
CA GLY A 62 -17.47 11.54 -12.11
C GLY A 62 -17.96 12.37 -10.93
N VAL A 63 -17.69 13.68 -10.89
CA VAL A 63 -18.14 14.60 -9.84
C VAL A 63 -18.92 15.77 -10.42
N PHE A 64 -20.04 16.12 -9.79
CA PHE A 64 -20.85 17.30 -10.09
C PHE A 64 -21.36 17.89 -8.77
N GLU A 65 -21.27 19.21 -8.62
CA GLU A 65 -21.69 19.93 -7.39
C GLU A 65 -21.11 19.33 -6.09
N GLY A 66 -19.85 18.90 -6.14
CA GLY A 66 -19.13 18.33 -4.99
C GLY A 66 -19.54 16.90 -4.62
N ARG A 67 -20.36 16.23 -5.43
CA ARG A 67 -20.81 14.85 -5.19
C ARG A 67 -20.48 13.93 -6.35
N THR A 68 -20.27 12.66 -6.05
CA THR A 68 -20.13 11.62 -7.07
C THR A 68 -21.41 11.47 -7.88
N THR A 69 -21.26 11.21 -9.17
CA THR A 69 -22.39 11.11 -10.12
C THR A 69 -22.81 9.66 -10.40
N GLY A 70 -22.01 8.68 -9.98
CA GLY A 70 -22.14 7.27 -10.40
C GLY A 70 -21.45 6.95 -11.72
N ALA A 71 -21.08 7.96 -12.51
CA ALA A 71 -20.22 7.79 -13.69
C ALA A 71 -18.74 7.54 -13.27
N PRO A 72 -17.89 7.02 -14.16
CA PRO A 72 -16.47 6.83 -13.87
C PRO A 72 -15.78 8.10 -13.35
N LEU A 73 -15.13 7.98 -12.20
CA LEU A 73 -14.37 9.04 -11.54
C LEU A 73 -12.91 8.95 -11.97
N CYS A 74 -12.50 9.86 -12.85
CA CYS A 74 -11.14 9.95 -13.36
C CYS A 74 -10.38 11.08 -12.67
N VAL A 75 -9.17 10.78 -12.18
CA VAL A 75 -8.26 11.74 -11.56
C VAL A 75 -6.86 11.64 -12.15
N VAL A 76 -6.23 12.79 -12.34
CA VAL A 76 -4.83 12.93 -12.75
C VAL A 76 -4.07 13.73 -11.69
N ILE A 77 -2.84 13.32 -11.43
CA ILE A 77 -1.86 14.00 -10.58
C ILE A 77 -0.64 14.29 -11.44
N GLU A 78 -0.29 15.56 -11.60
CA GLU A 78 0.86 15.98 -12.41
C GLU A 78 2.19 15.68 -11.71
N ASN A 79 3.21 15.29 -12.47
CA ASN A 79 4.57 15.13 -11.96
C ASN A 79 5.35 16.45 -12.19
N THR A 80 5.85 17.09 -11.13
CA THR A 80 6.48 18.42 -11.22
C THR A 80 7.98 18.45 -10.90
N ASP A 81 8.54 17.39 -10.32
CA ASP A 81 9.95 17.32 -9.88
C ASP A 81 10.60 16.02 -10.37
N THR A 82 10.91 15.94 -11.66
CA THR A 82 11.52 14.77 -12.31
C THR A 82 12.99 15.02 -12.64
N ARG A 83 13.89 14.20 -12.09
CA ARG A 83 15.33 14.19 -12.44
C ARG A 83 15.67 12.92 -13.19
N SER A 84 15.37 12.89 -14.48
CA SER A 84 15.54 11.69 -15.30
C SER A 84 17.00 11.28 -15.51
N GLU A 85 17.94 12.24 -15.42
CA GLU A 85 19.38 12.02 -15.64
C GLU A 85 20.01 11.11 -14.58
N ASP A 86 19.49 11.11 -13.35
CA ASP A 86 20.00 10.28 -12.24
C ASP A 86 19.78 8.76 -12.47
N TYR A 87 19.04 8.38 -13.53
CA TYR A 87 18.60 7.00 -13.79
C TYR A 87 19.05 6.43 -15.14
N SER A 88 19.92 7.11 -15.89
CA SER A 88 20.41 6.63 -17.20
C SER A 88 21.07 5.25 -17.11
N ASP A 89 21.83 5.03 -16.05
CA ASP A 89 22.65 3.83 -15.86
C ASP A 89 21.77 2.59 -15.57
N LEU A 90 20.53 2.80 -15.09
CA LEU A 90 19.56 1.75 -14.81
C LEU A 90 19.00 1.08 -16.07
N LYS A 91 19.23 1.68 -17.24
CA LYS A 91 18.83 1.06 -18.51
C LYS A 91 19.50 -0.29 -18.71
N VAL A 92 20.75 -0.41 -18.29
CA VAL A 92 21.60 -1.59 -18.50
C VAL A 92 21.98 -2.29 -17.20
N HIS A 93 21.98 -1.59 -16.06
CA HIS A 93 22.27 -2.15 -14.74
C HIS A 93 20.98 -2.24 -13.89
N PRO A 94 20.30 -3.40 -13.80
CA PRO A 94 19.09 -3.52 -13.01
C PRO A 94 19.41 -3.42 -11.51
N ARG A 95 18.55 -2.73 -10.74
CA ARG A 95 18.75 -2.62 -9.29
C ARG A 95 18.37 -3.93 -8.60
N PRO A 96 19.25 -4.50 -7.77
CA PRO A 96 18.92 -5.68 -6.97
C PRO A 96 17.67 -5.46 -6.13
N GLY A 97 16.66 -6.32 -6.32
CA GLY A 97 15.41 -6.23 -5.59
C GLY A 97 14.38 -5.21 -6.11
N HIS A 98 14.66 -4.51 -7.19
CA HIS A 98 13.66 -3.74 -7.94
C HIS A 98 13.10 -4.54 -9.12
N ALA A 99 12.04 -4.04 -9.73
CA ALA A 99 11.38 -4.63 -10.90
C ALA A 99 12.14 -4.42 -12.23
N ASP A 100 13.35 -3.84 -12.24
CA ASP A 100 14.01 -3.37 -13.46
C ASP A 100 14.24 -4.51 -14.47
N TYR A 101 14.83 -5.63 -14.02
CA TYR A 101 15.08 -6.80 -14.89
C TYR A 101 13.77 -7.50 -15.30
N ALA A 102 12.91 -7.82 -14.33
CA ALA A 102 11.65 -8.52 -14.61
C ALA A 102 10.74 -7.71 -15.54
N GLY A 103 10.68 -6.38 -15.33
CA GLY A 103 9.97 -5.45 -16.19
C GLY A 103 10.56 -5.41 -17.60
N ARG A 104 11.89 -5.32 -17.72
CA ARG A 104 12.56 -5.37 -19.03
C ARG A 104 12.23 -6.65 -19.79
N VAL A 105 12.28 -7.81 -19.14
CA VAL A 105 11.92 -9.09 -19.76
C VAL A 105 10.45 -9.11 -20.16
N ARG A 106 9.54 -8.73 -19.25
CA ARG A 106 8.08 -8.77 -19.46
C ARG A 106 7.60 -7.86 -20.59
N TYR A 107 8.27 -6.73 -20.78
CA TYR A 107 7.92 -5.71 -21.77
C TYR A 107 8.92 -5.64 -22.92
N GLU A 108 9.77 -6.65 -23.08
CA GLU A 108 10.73 -6.76 -24.19
C GLU A 108 11.62 -5.51 -24.35
N GLY A 109 11.96 -4.87 -23.22
CA GLY A 109 12.77 -3.64 -23.19
C GLY A 109 12.04 -2.35 -23.50
N HIS A 110 10.71 -2.37 -23.68
CA HIS A 110 9.89 -1.20 -23.97
C HIS A 110 9.27 -0.53 -22.74
N ASN A 111 9.57 -1.00 -21.52
CA ASN A 111 9.13 -0.32 -20.30
C ASN A 111 9.90 0.98 -20.07
N ASP A 112 9.24 1.98 -19.49
CA ASP A 112 9.92 3.17 -18.98
C ASP A 112 10.76 2.80 -17.76
N TYR A 113 12.09 2.90 -17.87
CA TYR A 113 13.02 2.59 -16.78
C TYR A 113 13.25 3.79 -15.84
N ARG A 114 12.88 5.01 -16.26
CA ARG A 114 13.20 6.25 -15.53
C ARG A 114 12.49 6.27 -14.18
N GLY A 115 13.27 6.31 -13.08
CA GLY A 115 12.76 6.25 -11.71
C GLY A 115 11.80 5.09 -11.44
N GLY A 116 12.01 3.95 -12.11
CA GLY A 116 11.19 2.74 -12.00
C GLY A 116 9.88 2.76 -12.80
N GLY A 117 9.59 3.81 -13.56
CA GLY A 117 8.40 3.89 -14.43
C GLY A 117 7.10 3.58 -13.69
N HIS A 118 6.33 2.64 -14.24
CA HIS A 118 5.06 2.17 -13.67
C HIS A 118 5.23 1.35 -12.37
N PHE A 119 6.42 0.82 -12.09
CA PHE A 119 6.71 0.06 -10.87
C PHE A 119 7.12 0.93 -9.68
N SER A 120 7.16 2.25 -9.88
CA SER A 120 7.58 3.20 -8.86
C SER A 120 6.57 3.31 -7.73
N GLY A 121 7.05 3.54 -6.51
CA GLY A 121 6.21 3.97 -5.39
C GLY A 121 5.42 5.26 -5.66
N ARG A 122 5.74 6.01 -6.73
CA ARG A 122 4.94 7.16 -7.21
C ARG A 122 3.48 6.77 -7.51
N LEU A 123 3.25 5.57 -8.04
CA LEU A 123 1.91 5.06 -8.39
C LEU A 123 1.04 4.77 -7.16
N THR A 124 1.59 4.85 -5.94
CA THR A 124 0.77 4.79 -4.72
C THR A 124 -0.02 6.07 -4.44
N ALA A 125 0.34 7.21 -5.04
CA ALA A 125 -0.42 8.45 -4.88
C ALA A 125 -1.87 8.33 -5.43
N PRO A 126 -2.09 7.88 -6.68
CA PRO A 126 -3.45 7.63 -7.16
C PRO A 126 -4.17 6.51 -6.40
N LEU A 127 -3.44 5.52 -5.85
CA LEU A 127 -4.02 4.52 -4.95
C LEU A 127 -4.54 5.14 -3.65
N VAL A 128 -3.81 6.07 -3.04
CA VAL A 128 -4.25 6.79 -1.84
C VAL A 128 -5.47 7.66 -2.14
N PHE A 129 -5.52 8.32 -3.30
CA PHE A 129 -6.72 9.02 -3.73
C PHE A 129 -7.92 8.07 -3.82
N ALA A 130 -7.74 6.91 -4.47
CA ALA A 130 -8.77 5.88 -4.58
C ALA A 130 -9.25 5.38 -3.21
N GLY A 131 -8.32 5.08 -2.31
CA GLY A 131 -8.61 4.68 -0.94
C GLY A 131 -9.30 5.76 -0.13
N ALA A 132 -8.98 7.04 -0.33
CA ALA A 132 -9.67 8.14 0.34
C ALA A 132 -11.14 8.24 -0.11
N VAL A 133 -11.42 8.06 -1.40
CA VAL A 133 -12.79 7.95 -1.91
C VAL A 133 -13.50 6.72 -1.31
N ALA A 134 -12.82 5.57 -1.26
CA ALA A 134 -13.36 4.37 -0.62
C ALA A 134 -13.67 4.59 0.88
N LYS A 135 -12.79 5.27 1.62
CA LYS A 135 -13.02 5.65 3.02
C LYS A 135 -14.24 6.57 3.18
N LEU A 136 -14.49 7.49 2.24
CA LEU A 136 -15.70 8.32 2.25
C LEU A 136 -16.98 7.48 2.07
N ILE A 137 -16.95 6.46 1.21
CA ILE A 137 -18.05 5.49 1.04
C ILE A 137 -18.25 4.67 2.32
N LEU A 138 -17.16 4.13 2.88
CA LEU A 138 -17.19 3.27 4.07
C LEU A 138 -17.70 3.99 5.33
N ARG A 139 -17.48 5.30 5.45
CA ARG A 139 -18.02 6.13 6.54
C ARG A 139 -19.55 6.06 6.61
N GLU A 140 -20.25 6.01 5.48
CA GLU A 140 -21.71 5.86 5.48
C GLU A 140 -22.16 4.49 6.02
N GLN A 141 -21.28 3.49 5.93
CA GLN A 141 -21.48 2.14 6.45
C GLN A 141 -20.92 1.95 7.87
N ARG A 142 -20.37 3.01 8.50
CA ARG A 142 -19.69 2.96 9.81
C ARG A 142 -18.54 1.94 9.84
N VAL A 143 -17.86 1.78 8.71
CA VAL A 143 -16.65 0.98 8.61
C VAL A 143 -15.44 1.89 8.73
N GLU A 144 -14.54 1.54 9.65
CA GLU A 144 -13.33 2.31 9.94
C GLU A 144 -12.07 1.47 9.74
N ILE A 145 -10.98 2.15 9.44
CA ILE A 145 -9.68 1.54 9.14
C ILE A 145 -8.63 2.26 9.97
N SER A 146 -7.82 1.50 10.70
CA SER A 146 -6.70 2.03 11.48
C SER A 146 -5.46 1.18 11.25
N SER A 147 -4.29 1.81 11.31
CA SER A 147 -3.01 1.13 11.15
C SER A 147 -1.91 1.73 12.00
N PHE A 148 -0.87 0.95 12.27
CA PHE A 148 0.35 1.40 12.92
C PHE A 148 1.56 0.55 12.49
N ILE A 149 2.77 1.07 12.72
CA ILE A 149 4.02 0.35 12.46
C ILE A 149 4.22 -0.66 13.59
N SER A 150 4.07 -1.95 13.30
CA SER A 150 4.27 -3.03 14.26
C SER A 150 5.72 -3.49 14.34
N ASN A 151 6.52 -3.21 13.30
CA ASN A 151 7.94 -3.51 13.28
C ASN A 151 8.71 -2.51 12.40
N ILE A 152 9.91 -2.13 12.81
CA ILE A 152 10.88 -1.40 11.99
C ILE A 152 12.27 -2.00 12.22
N ALA A 153 12.98 -2.42 11.17
CA ALA A 153 14.32 -3.00 11.30
C ALA A 153 14.47 -4.14 12.34
N GLY A 154 13.39 -4.89 12.62
CA GLY A 154 13.39 -5.93 13.65
C GLY A 154 12.97 -5.47 15.06
N VAL A 155 12.87 -4.17 15.32
CA VAL A 155 12.30 -3.62 16.57
C VAL A 155 10.78 -3.76 16.54
N GLU A 156 10.23 -4.54 17.47
CA GLU A 156 8.78 -4.75 17.60
C GLU A 156 8.10 -3.61 18.37
N ASN A 157 6.91 -3.20 17.90
CA ASN A 157 6.10 -2.10 18.45
C ASN A 157 6.93 -0.86 18.81
N PRO A 158 7.73 -0.34 17.85
CA PRO A 158 8.71 0.69 18.11
C PRO A 158 8.03 2.01 18.50
N THR A 159 8.66 2.75 19.41
CA THR A 159 8.33 4.15 19.68
C THR A 159 8.72 5.05 18.51
N GLU A 160 8.18 6.27 18.45
CA GLU A 160 8.56 7.24 17.40
C GLU A 160 10.08 7.52 17.37
N ALA A 161 10.72 7.55 18.56
CA ALA A 161 12.16 7.76 18.68
C ALA A 161 12.98 6.59 18.14
N GLU A 162 12.53 5.35 18.36
CA GLU A 162 13.17 4.15 17.80
C GLU A 162 13.01 4.10 16.29
N ILE A 163 11.81 4.42 15.76
CA ILE A 163 11.58 4.54 14.31
C ILE A 163 12.54 5.57 13.71
N GLU A 164 12.66 6.75 14.32
CA GLU A 164 13.58 7.79 13.86
C GLU A 164 15.04 7.32 13.89
N SER A 165 15.47 6.69 14.98
CA SER A 165 16.84 6.19 15.14
C SER A 165 17.19 5.18 14.06
N GLU A 166 16.38 4.13 13.86
CA GLU A 166 16.65 3.08 12.88
C GLU A 166 16.74 3.63 11.45
N ILE A 167 15.87 4.59 11.11
CA ILE A 167 15.85 5.22 9.79
C ILE A 167 17.10 6.09 9.58
N LEU A 168 17.51 6.85 10.58
CA LEU A 168 18.72 7.69 10.51
C LEU A 168 19.99 6.86 10.47
N ASP A 169 20.03 5.74 11.19
CA ASP A 169 21.16 4.81 11.23
C ASP A 169 21.37 4.20 9.84
N ALA A 170 20.32 3.62 9.26
CA ALA A 170 20.34 3.11 7.90
C ALA A 170 20.80 4.17 6.89
N ARG A 171 20.30 5.41 7.01
CA ARG A 171 20.72 6.51 6.14
C ARG A 171 22.22 6.84 6.30
N ARG A 172 22.75 6.91 7.53
CA ARG A 172 24.17 7.20 7.80
C ARG A 172 25.08 6.13 7.20
N GLU A 173 24.61 4.90 7.16
CA GLU A 173 25.32 3.76 6.57
C GLU A 173 25.15 3.65 5.05
N GLY A 174 24.35 4.54 4.44
CA GLY A 174 24.03 4.50 3.01
C GLY A 174 23.14 3.32 2.63
N ASP A 175 22.40 2.77 3.59
CA ASP A 175 21.53 1.60 3.49
C ASP A 175 20.05 1.97 3.68
N SER A 176 19.18 0.97 3.81
CA SER A 176 17.75 1.13 4.08
C SER A 176 17.19 0.00 4.94
N VAL A 177 16.04 0.25 5.57
CA VAL A 177 15.34 -0.72 6.42
C VAL A 177 13.90 -0.93 5.97
N GLY A 178 13.41 -2.14 6.21
CA GLY A 178 12.00 -2.51 6.03
C GLY A 178 11.24 -2.50 7.36
N GLY A 179 10.06 -3.09 7.36
CA GLY A 179 9.23 -3.19 8.56
C GLY A 179 7.86 -3.78 8.28
N CYS A 180 7.02 -3.79 9.31
CA CYS A 180 5.66 -4.30 9.24
C CYS A 180 4.64 -3.23 9.62
N ILE A 181 3.49 -3.28 8.96
CA ILE A 181 2.32 -2.45 9.29
C ILE A 181 1.19 -3.39 9.67
N ARG A 182 0.62 -3.17 10.86
CA ARG A 182 -0.60 -3.86 11.30
C ARG A 182 -1.80 -2.95 11.06
N CYS A 183 -2.88 -3.54 10.57
CA CYS A 183 -4.10 -2.83 10.21
C CYS A 183 -5.32 -3.59 10.75
N ALA A 184 -6.35 -2.84 11.11
CA ALA A 184 -7.65 -3.38 11.49
C ALA A 184 -8.76 -2.66 10.71
N VAL A 185 -9.71 -3.44 10.19
CA VAL A 185 -10.97 -2.93 9.63
C VAL A 185 -12.10 -3.29 10.57
N THR A 186 -12.76 -2.28 11.14
CA THR A 186 -13.85 -2.45 12.10
C THR A 186 -15.20 -2.10 11.46
N GLY A 187 -16.29 -2.61 12.03
CA GLY A 187 -17.65 -2.29 11.57
C GLY A 187 -18.19 -3.17 10.42
N LEU A 188 -17.37 -4.07 9.86
CA LEU A 188 -17.86 -5.07 8.90
C LEU A 188 -18.84 -6.04 9.60
N PRO A 189 -20.05 -6.26 9.07
CA PRO A 189 -20.98 -7.23 9.63
C PRO A 189 -20.46 -8.66 9.42
N ALA A 190 -20.92 -9.58 10.26
CA ALA A 190 -20.68 -11.01 10.06
C ALA A 190 -21.42 -11.51 8.81
N GLY A 191 -20.82 -12.47 8.10
CA GLY A 191 -21.44 -13.14 6.96
C GLY A 191 -21.10 -12.57 5.57
N LEU A 192 -20.11 -11.68 5.47
CA LEU A 192 -19.63 -11.15 4.19
C LEU A 192 -18.47 -11.98 3.65
N GLY A 193 -18.34 -12.06 2.32
CA GLY A 193 -17.39 -12.93 1.64
C GLY A 193 -17.98 -14.29 1.30
N SER A 194 -17.13 -15.24 0.94
CA SER A 194 -17.54 -16.58 0.51
C SER A 194 -16.42 -17.60 0.75
N PRO A 195 -16.73 -18.90 0.82
CA PRO A 195 -15.72 -19.95 0.97
C PRO A 195 -14.97 -20.27 -0.34
N ASP A 196 -15.17 -19.50 -1.41
CA ASP A 196 -14.71 -19.81 -2.78
C ASP A 196 -13.49 -18.96 -3.22
N TYR A 197 -12.84 -19.41 -4.29
CA TYR A 197 -11.68 -18.76 -4.90
C TYR A 197 -12.04 -17.37 -5.45
N GLY A 198 -11.33 -16.36 -4.97
CA GLY A 198 -11.43 -14.99 -5.48
C GLY A 198 -12.52 -14.14 -4.83
N CYS A 199 -13.40 -14.71 -4.01
CA CYS A 199 -14.44 -13.97 -3.27
C CYS A 199 -14.36 -14.21 -1.75
N ASN A 200 -13.30 -14.87 -1.25
CA ASN A 200 -13.02 -14.94 0.17
C ASN A 200 -12.34 -13.65 0.66
N VAL A 201 -12.68 -13.21 1.87
CA VAL A 201 -12.22 -11.93 2.44
C VAL A 201 -10.70 -11.82 2.42
N GLU A 202 -9.99 -12.84 2.89
CA GLU A 202 -8.52 -12.86 2.95
C GLU A 202 -7.90 -12.72 1.55
N GLY A 203 -8.48 -13.36 0.54
CA GLY A 203 -8.06 -13.28 -0.86
C GLY A 203 -8.30 -11.92 -1.48
N ILE A 204 -9.47 -11.31 -1.24
CA ILE A 204 -9.79 -9.95 -1.71
C ILE A 204 -8.79 -8.94 -1.14
N PHE A 205 -8.60 -8.96 0.18
CA PHE A 205 -7.62 -8.10 0.85
C PHE A 205 -6.20 -8.38 0.34
N SER A 206 -5.80 -9.64 0.22
CA SER A 206 -4.46 -10.01 -0.24
C SER A 206 -4.15 -9.49 -1.64
N GLN A 207 -5.12 -9.52 -2.57
CA GLN A 207 -4.92 -8.98 -3.92
C GLN A 207 -4.61 -7.48 -3.89
N GLN A 208 -5.37 -6.71 -3.12
CA GLN A 208 -5.16 -5.27 -2.96
C GLN A 208 -3.82 -4.98 -2.26
N LEU A 209 -3.49 -5.74 -1.21
CA LEU A 209 -2.28 -5.53 -0.42
C LEU A 209 -0.99 -5.92 -1.17
N PHE A 210 -0.98 -7.04 -1.91
CA PHE A 210 0.17 -7.43 -2.72
C PHE A 210 0.36 -6.56 -3.97
N ALA A 211 -0.67 -5.80 -4.39
CA ALA A 211 -0.52 -4.79 -5.43
C ALA A 211 0.29 -3.57 -4.96
N VAL A 212 0.43 -3.35 -3.64
CA VAL A 212 1.25 -2.28 -3.09
C VAL A 212 2.74 -2.63 -3.26
N PRO A 213 3.55 -1.75 -3.88
CA PRO A 213 4.98 -1.99 -4.05
C PRO A 213 5.69 -2.30 -2.71
N ALA A 214 6.71 -3.16 -2.76
CA ALA A 214 7.51 -3.62 -1.63
C ALA A 214 6.83 -4.56 -0.62
N VAL A 215 5.52 -4.81 -0.69
CA VAL A 215 4.87 -5.83 0.14
C VAL A 215 5.38 -7.23 -0.23
N LYS A 216 5.86 -7.98 0.76
CA LYS A 216 6.41 -9.33 0.60
C LYS A 216 5.68 -10.41 1.40
N ALA A 217 4.88 -10.03 2.40
CA ALA A 217 4.01 -10.96 3.12
C ALA A 217 2.74 -10.23 3.59
N VAL A 218 1.65 -10.99 3.69
CA VAL A 218 0.37 -10.59 4.29
C VAL A 218 -0.04 -11.72 5.23
N ALA A 219 -0.44 -11.39 6.44
CA ALA A 219 -0.85 -12.37 7.44
C ALA A 219 -2.10 -11.87 8.19
N PHE A 220 -3.14 -12.69 8.29
CA PHE A 220 -4.39 -12.35 8.97
C PHE A 220 -4.40 -12.87 10.41
N GLY A 221 -4.93 -12.06 11.32
CA GLY A 221 -5.02 -12.38 12.75
C GLY A 221 -3.66 -12.75 13.36
N ALA A 222 -3.58 -13.93 13.97
CA ALA A 222 -2.34 -14.47 14.53
C ALA A 222 -1.30 -14.84 13.45
N GLY A 223 -1.69 -14.91 12.19
CA GLY A 223 -0.78 -15.09 11.06
C GLY A 223 0.06 -16.35 11.16
N TYR A 224 1.38 -16.21 10.97
CA TYR A 224 2.30 -17.33 11.07
C TYR A 224 2.32 -17.98 12.48
N ASN A 225 1.92 -17.26 13.53
CA ASN A 225 1.93 -17.80 14.89
C ASN A 225 0.93 -18.95 15.09
N PHE A 226 -0.07 -19.10 14.22
CA PHE A 226 -0.95 -20.28 14.22
C PHE A 226 -0.17 -21.59 14.13
N ALA A 227 0.95 -21.62 13.39
CA ALA A 227 1.78 -22.83 13.24
C ALA A 227 2.40 -23.31 14.57
N ALA A 228 2.50 -22.43 15.56
CA ALA A 228 3.02 -22.75 16.89
C ALA A 228 1.90 -23.06 17.92
N MET A 229 0.62 -22.91 17.56
CA MET A 229 -0.50 -23.06 18.48
C MET A 229 -1.11 -24.46 18.43
N ARG A 230 -1.56 -24.95 19.60
CA ARG A 230 -2.54 -26.05 19.65
C ARG A 230 -3.94 -25.48 19.44
N GLY A 231 -4.86 -26.29 18.90
CA GLY A 231 -6.24 -25.85 18.67
C GLY A 231 -6.93 -25.25 19.91
N SER A 232 -6.65 -25.77 21.11
CA SER A 232 -7.20 -25.21 22.37
C SER A 232 -6.74 -23.78 22.69
N ALA A 233 -5.63 -23.32 22.13
CA ALA A 233 -5.13 -21.95 22.25
C ALA A 233 -5.48 -21.09 21.03
N ALA A 234 -5.55 -21.70 19.84
CA ALA A 234 -5.89 -21.02 18.60
C ALA A 234 -7.37 -20.63 18.50
N ASN A 235 -8.27 -21.47 19.02
CA ASN A 235 -9.71 -21.30 18.84
C ASN A 235 -10.23 -20.05 19.58
N ASP A 236 -10.89 -19.16 18.83
CA ASP A 236 -11.55 -17.98 19.37
C ASP A 236 -12.91 -18.36 20.00
N ALA A 237 -12.96 -18.40 21.33
CA ALA A 237 -14.17 -18.83 22.05
C ALA A 237 -15.33 -17.83 21.91
N PHE A 238 -16.49 -18.31 21.49
CA PHE A 238 -17.70 -17.50 21.32
C PHE A 238 -18.35 -17.11 22.66
N TYR A 239 -18.96 -15.93 22.70
CA TYR A 239 -19.83 -15.47 23.78
C TYR A 239 -20.93 -14.54 23.25
N MET A 240 -21.99 -14.36 24.04
CA MET A 240 -23.06 -13.41 23.74
C MET A 240 -22.74 -12.03 24.32
N ASP A 241 -22.80 -10.99 23.49
CA ASP A 241 -22.75 -9.57 23.88
C ASP A 241 -24.10 -8.92 23.58
N GLY A 242 -25.01 -8.97 24.56
CA GLY A 242 -26.43 -8.67 24.35
C GLY A 242 -27.05 -9.64 23.32
N VAL A 243 -27.40 -9.12 22.15
CA VAL A 243 -27.96 -9.90 21.03
C VAL A 243 -26.92 -10.31 19.98
N ALA A 244 -25.69 -9.82 20.09
CA ALA A 244 -24.62 -10.12 19.13
C ALA A 244 -23.76 -11.31 19.61
N VAL A 245 -23.31 -12.14 18.67
CA VAL A 245 -22.28 -13.16 18.92
C VAL A 245 -20.91 -12.52 18.70
N LYS A 246 -19.99 -12.70 19.66
CA LYS A 246 -18.60 -12.22 19.59
C LYS A 246 -17.62 -13.30 20.04
N THR A 247 -16.33 -13.07 19.86
CA THR A 247 -15.27 -13.96 20.35
C THR A 247 -14.41 -13.29 21.43
N ARG A 248 -13.91 -14.09 22.37
CA ARG A 248 -13.07 -13.62 23.48
C ARG A 248 -11.67 -13.16 23.04
N THR A 249 -11.19 -13.73 21.94
CA THR A 249 -9.93 -13.42 21.26
C THR A 249 -10.23 -13.23 19.78
N ASN A 250 -9.28 -12.68 19.02
CA ASN A 250 -9.42 -12.48 17.57
C ASN A 250 -8.23 -13.09 16.81
N HIS A 251 -7.79 -14.30 17.19
CA HIS A 251 -6.68 -14.97 16.52
C HIS A 251 -6.99 -15.21 15.04
N SER A 252 -8.24 -15.46 14.68
CA SER A 252 -8.69 -15.62 13.28
C SER A 252 -8.71 -14.30 12.50
N GLY A 253 -8.47 -13.16 13.13
CA GLY A 253 -8.43 -11.86 12.48
C GLY A 253 -9.73 -11.49 11.79
N GLY A 254 -10.86 -11.77 12.42
CA GLY A 254 -12.19 -11.40 11.92
C GLY A 254 -12.74 -12.27 10.79
N VAL A 255 -12.01 -13.30 10.35
CA VAL A 255 -12.41 -14.12 9.20
C VAL A 255 -12.36 -15.61 9.56
N ASN A 256 -13.41 -16.35 9.20
CA ASN A 256 -13.43 -17.80 9.29
C ASN A 256 -13.99 -18.38 7.99
N GLY A 257 -13.26 -19.32 7.37
CA GLY A 257 -13.69 -19.94 6.11
C GLY A 257 -13.87 -18.93 4.96
N GLY A 258 -13.08 -17.85 4.95
CA GLY A 258 -13.19 -16.79 3.96
C GLY A 258 -14.35 -15.80 4.18
N ILE A 259 -15.04 -15.88 5.32
CA ILE A 259 -16.23 -15.08 5.64
C ILE A 259 -16.00 -14.26 6.92
N THR A 260 -16.45 -13.01 6.95
CA THR A 260 -16.36 -12.17 8.16
C THR A 260 -17.16 -12.78 9.31
N ASN A 261 -16.57 -12.81 10.50
CA ASN A 261 -17.23 -13.34 11.71
C ASN A 261 -17.83 -12.23 12.61
N GLY A 262 -17.71 -10.97 12.20
CA GLY A 262 -18.21 -9.79 12.93
C GLY A 262 -17.20 -9.17 13.91
N MET A 263 -16.03 -9.78 14.10
CA MET A 263 -14.88 -9.17 14.76
C MET A 263 -14.09 -8.33 13.75
N PRO A 264 -13.18 -7.44 14.21
CA PRO A 264 -12.32 -6.68 13.31
C PRO A 264 -11.54 -7.58 12.37
N VAL A 265 -11.50 -7.23 11.08
CA VAL A 265 -10.61 -7.89 10.12
C VAL A 265 -9.20 -7.35 10.36
N GLU A 266 -8.35 -8.18 10.95
CA GLU A 266 -7.00 -7.81 11.38
C GLU A 266 -5.98 -8.49 10.48
N PHE A 267 -5.00 -7.71 10.02
CA PHE A 267 -3.90 -8.23 9.23
C PHE A 267 -2.62 -7.42 9.43
N GLU A 268 -1.50 -8.04 9.08
CA GLU A 268 -0.18 -7.44 9.07
C GLU A 268 0.46 -7.63 7.70
N VAL A 269 1.14 -6.58 7.22
CA VAL A 269 1.90 -6.60 5.97
C VAL A 269 3.37 -6.34 6.23
N ALA A 270 4.23 -7.16 5.64
CA ALA A 270 5.68 -6.97 5.70
C ALA A 270 6.17 -6.28 4.43
N LEU A 271 6.88 -5.16 4.61
CA LEU A 271 7.53 -4.42 3.53
C LEU A 271 9.04 -4.66 3.56
N ARG A 272 9.60 -5.00 2.40
CA ARG A 272 11.06 -5.06 2.25
C ARG A 272 11.69 -3.67 2.40
N ALA A 273 12.99 -3.66 2.73
CA ALA A 273 13.82 -2.47 2.64
C ALA A 273 13.87 -1.90 1.21
N THR A 274 14.08 -0.59 1.10
CA THR A 274 14.16 0.13 -0.18
C THR A 274 15.31 -0.43 -1.04
N PRO A 275 15.05 -0.94 -2.25
CA PRO A 275 16.10 -1.54 -3.08
C PRO A 275 17.23 -0.57 -3.49
N SER A 276 16.92 0.73 -3.55
CA SER A 276 17.86 1.75 -4.02
C SER A 276 18.66 2.33 -2.86
N ILE A 277 19.91 1.90 -2.72
CA ILE A 277 20.83 2.28 -1.64
C ILE A 277 22.17 2.79 -2.21
N ALA A 278 22.91 3.55 -1.40
CA ALA A 278 24.18 4.15 -1.79
C ALA A 278 25.35 3.16 -1.73
N ARG A 279 25.23 2.10 -0.92
CA ARG A 279 26.20 1.00 -0.87
C ARG A 279 26.34 0.35 -2.24
N GLU A 280 27.57 -0.06 -2.57
CA GLU A 280 27.82 -0.82 -3.79
C GLU A 280 27.14 -2.19 -3.70
N GLN A 281 26.46 -2.58 -4.78
CA GLN A 281 25.75 -3.84 -4.92
C GLN A 281 26.23 -4.58 -6.16
N ASP A 282 26.21 -5.91 -6.08
CA ASP A 282 26.40 -6.77 -7.24
C ASP A 282 25.18 -6.74 -8.15
N THR A 283 25.42 -6.60 -9.45
CA THR A 283 24.39 -6.67 -10.49
C THR A 283 25.00 -7.25 -11.77
N VAL A 284 24.30 -7.10 -12.89
CA VAL A 284 24.77 -7.46 -14.23
C VAL A 284 24.67 -6.26 -15.15
N ASP A 285 25.50 -6.24 -16.19
CA ASP A 285 25.30 -5.39 -17.36
C ASP A 285 24.52 -6.20 -18.40
N LEU A 286 23.30 -5.76 -18.70
CA LEU A 286 22.39 -6.43 -19.63
C LEU A 286 22.71 -6.21 -21.12
N GLU A 287 23.68 -5.37 -21.43
CA GLU A 287 24.19 -5.16 -22.79
C GLU A 287 25.40 -6.05 -23.05
N THR A 288 26.37 -6.08 -22.14
CA THR A 288 27.56 -6.94 -22.25
C THR A 288 27.33 -8.37 -21.76
N MET A 289 26.25 -8.62 -21.02
CA MET A 289 25.90 -9.90 -20.40
C MET A 289 26.98 -10.41 -19.43
N THR A 290 27.53 -9.51 -18.62
CA THR A 290 28.58 -9.80 -17.63
C THR A 290 28.21 -9.28 -16.25
N ASP A 291 28.87 -9.81 -15.21
CA ASP A 291 28.77 -9.28 -13.86
C ASP A 291 29.23 -7.81 -13.82
N ALA A 292 28.53 -7.01 -13.02
CA ALA A 292 28.78 -5.58 -12.87
C ALA A 292 28.54 -5.12 -11.43
N LYS A 293 28.93 -3.88 -11.14
CA LYS A 293 28.69 -3.22 -9.86
C LYS A 293 27.75 -2.03 -10.06
N LEU A 294 26.87 -1.81 -9.10
CA LEU A 294 25.96 -0.67 -9.08
C LEU A 294 26.00 0.00 -7.72
N SER A 295 26.22 1.31 -7.71
CA SER A 295 25.98 2.18 -6.56
C SER A 295 25.08 3.30 -7.04
N ILE A 296 23.92 3.46 -6.41
CA ILE A 296 22.94 4.44 -6.83
C ILE A 296 23.19 5.72 -6.05
N LYS A 297 23.43 6.80 -6.79
CA LYS A 297 23.61 8.13 -6.23
C LYS A 297 22.27 8.87 -6.26
N GLY A 298 22.01 9.68 -5.25
CA GLY A 298 20.83 10.54 -5.21
C GLY A 298 20.00 10.37 -3.94
N ARG A 299 18.75 10.81 -4.01
CA ARG A 299 17.83 10.86 -2.87
C ARG A 299 16.92 9.63 -2.91
N HIS A 300 17.21 8.64 -2.06
CA HIS A 300 16.33 7.50 -1.85
C HIS A 300 15.81 7.48 -0.43
N ASP A 301 14.63 6.88 -0.23
CA ASP A 301 14.08 6.74 1.11
C ASP A 301 14.86 5.64 1.85
N PRO A 302 15.51 5.95 2.98
CA PRO A 302 16.11 4.93 3.85
C PRO A 302 15.03 4.01 4.45
N CYS A 303 13.77 4.43 4.46
CA CYS A 303 12.64 3.59 4.83
C CYS A 303 11.34 4.12 4.20
N ILE A 304 10.56 3.22 3.61
CA ILE A 304 9.26 3.55 3.01
C ILE A 304 8.06 3.26 3.93
N VAL A 305 8.27 2.57 5.06
CA VAL A 305 7.20 2.02 5.90
C VAL A 305 6.26 3.12 6.40
N GLN A 306 6.80 4.25 6.87
CA GLN A 306 5.99 5.40 7.31
C GLN A 306 5.05 5.91 6.20
N ARG A 307 5.56 5.99 4.97
CA ARG A 307 4.79 6.46 3.81
C ARG A 307 3.82 5.40 3.30
N ALA A 308 4.06 4.13 3.60
CA ALA A 308 3.20 3.02 3.22
C ALA A 308 1.95 2.91 4.10
N LEU A 309 1.92 3.48 5.32
CA LEU A 309 0.74 3.49 6.20
C LEU A 309 -0.56 3.90 5.47
N PRO A 310 -0.67 5.13 4.91
CA PRO A 310 -1.89 5.53 4.19
C PRO A 310 -2.15 4.70 2.93
N VAL A 311 -1.12 4.08 2.34
CA VAL A 311 -1.24 3.23 1.15
C VAL A 311 -1.87 1.87 1.50
N ILE A 312 -1.44 1.27 2.61
CA ILE A 312 -2.01 0.02 3.13
C ILE A 312 -3.45 0.24 3.58
N GLU A 313 -3.73 1.35 4.27
CA GLU A 313 -5.10 1.71 4.62
C GLU A 313 -5.99 1.95 3.38
N ALA A 314 -5.44 2.55 2.32
CA ALA A 314 -6.14 2.76 1.06
C ALA A 314 -6.48 1.43 0.37
N ALA A 315 -5.53 0.51 0.30
CA ALA A 315 -5.75 -0.84 -0.23
C ALA A 315 -6.80 -1.60 0.60
N ALA A 316 -6.74 -1.49 1.93
CA ALA A 316 -7.73 -2.08 2.83
C ALA A 316 -9.13 -1.49 2.63
N ALA A 317 -9.23 -0.19 2.35
CA ALA A 317 -10.50 0.47 2.08
C ALA A 317 -11.16 -0.03 0.80
N LEU A 318 -10.37 -0.18 -0.26
CA LEU A 318 -10.84 -0.74 -1.53
C LEU A 318 -11.30 -2.19 -1.34
N ALA A 319 -10.53 -3.00 -0.61
CA ALA A 319 -10.90 -4.37 -0.27
C ALA A 319 -12.20 -4.44 0.55
N ALA A 320 -12.38 -3.55 1.53
CA ALA A 320 -13.59 -3.50 2.34
C ALA A 320 -14.82 -3.09 1.54
N CYS A 321 -14.70 -2.14 0.60
CA CYS A 321 -15.77 -1.83 -0.35
C CYS A 321 -16.16 -3.06 -1.17
N GLU A 322 -15.17 -3.79 -1.69
CA GLU A 322 -15.40 -5.02 -2.46
C GLU A 322 -16.11 -6.10 -1.63
N VAL A 323 -15.69 -6.32 -0.38
CA VAL A 323 -16.35 -7.27 0.55
C VAL A 323 -17.79 -6.88 0.86
N LEU A 324 -18.10 -5.57 0.91
CA LEU A 324 -19.46 -5.05 1.08
C LEU A 324 -20.30 -5.09 -0.21
N GLY A 325 -19.71 -5.50 -1.34
CA GLY A 325 -20.36 -5.50 -2.65
C GLY A 325 -20.56 -4.09 -3.24
N ILE A 326 -19.91 -3.08 -2.67
CA ILE A 326 -19.99 -1.68 -3.10
C ILE A 326 -19.09 -1.47 -4.30
#